data_AF-A0A2V6HFZ3-F1
#
_entry.id   AF-A0A2V6HFZ3-F1
#
_cell.length_a   1.000
_cell.length_b   1.000
_cell.length_c   1.000
_cell.angle_alpha   90.00
_cell.angle_beta   90.00
_cell.angle_gamma   90.00
#
_symmetry.space_group_name_H-M   'P 1'
#
loop_
_entity.id
_entity.type
_entity.pdbx_description
1 polymer ?
#
loop_
_entity_poly.entity_id
_entity_poly.type
_entity_poly.pdbx_seq_one_letter_code
_entity_poly.pdbx_strand_id
1 'polypeptide(L)'
;MHKYPRVFLTSLSVAICTIALFLCSCATLTGPSFQVRVQQLKDAHVAFIEHYTCVGGKPATWDQASFDSEVAKITQQFTDAEAAESKAVPAHKTFIKNSADLFQRDAALVRKKHCLSPSFAANKKKQLQQNYDLLLKQTPN
;
A
#
# COMPACT_ATOMS: atom_id res chain seq x y z
N MET A 1 -37.80 37.36 3.03
CA MET A 1 -36.93 36.76 4.08
C MET A 1 -37.04 35.25 3.98
N HIS A 2 -36.11 34.60 3.27
CA HIS A 2 -36.12 33.16 3.01
C HIS A 2 -35.49 32.40 4.19
N LYS A 3 -36.27 31.53 4.84
CA LYS A 3 -35.78 30.54 5.81
C LYS A 3 -35.44 29.26 5.05
N TYR A 4 -34.16 28.94 4.93
CA TYR A 4 -33.69 27.68 4.36
C TYR A 4 -33.76 26.55 5.42
N PRO A 5 -34.14 25.32 5.03
CA PRO A 5 -34.12 24.17 5.92
C PRO A 5 -32.70 23.61 6.06
N ARG A 6 -32.39 23.13 7.27
CA ARG A 6 -31.22 22.30 7.59
C ARG A 6 -31.29 20.98 6.83
N VAL A 7 -30.38 20.74 5.88
CA VAL A 7 -29.73 19.45 5.63
C VAL A 7 -28.44 19.76 4.86
N PHE A 8 -27.29 19.27 5.31
CA PHE A 8 -26.33 18.58 4.44
C PHE A 8 -25.27 17.90 5.31
N LEU A 9 -25.35 16.56 5.30
CA LEU A 9 -24.27 15.66 5.64
C LEU A 9 -22.98 16.16 5.00
N THR A 10 -21.94 16.41 5.79
CA THR A 10 -20.57 16.34 5.27
C THR A 10 -20.01 14.99 5.69
N SER A 11 -20.30 14.03 4.81
CA SER A 11 -19.55 12.80 4.65
C SER A 11 -18.06 13.08 4.85
N LEU A 12 -17.45 12.36 5.79
CA LEU A 12 -16.01 12.31 5.96
C LEU A 12 -15.46 11.64 4.69
N SER A 13 -15.21 12.44 3.65
CA SER A 13 -14.72 11.97 2.36
C SER A 13 -13.41 11.24 2.56
N VAL A 14 -13.49 9.91 2.56
CA VAL A 14 -12.36 9.01 2.38
C VAL A 14 -11.75 9.39 1.05
N ALA A 15 -10.62 10.10 1.06
CA ALA A 15 -9.84 10.37 -0.12
C ALA A 15 -9.29 9.03 -0.62
N ILE A 16 -10.05 8.37 -1.49
CA ILE A 16 -9.62 7.21 -2.24
C ILE A 16 -8.58 7.72 -3.23
N CYS A 17 -7.29 7.63 -2.88
CA CYS A 17 -6.21 7.81 -3.83
C CYS A 17 -6.19 6.62 -4.79
N THR A 18 -7.07 6.65 -5.79
CA THR A 18 -6.97 5.82 -6.98
C THR A 18 -5.68 6.21 -7.69
N ILE A 19 -4.67 5.33 -7.59
CA ILE A 19 -3.42 5.48 -8.34
C ILE A 19 -3.80 5.44 -9.82
N ALA A 20 -3.67 6.58 -10.51
CA ALA A 20 -3.89 6.68 -11.93
C ALA A 20 -2.80 5.90 -12.66
N LEU A 21 -3.09 4.64 -13.01
CA LEU A 21 -2.23 3.81 -13.84
C LEU A 21 -2.37 4.28 -15.30
N PHE A 22 -1.37 5.01 -15.78
CA PHE A 22 -1.23 5.33 -17.21
C PHE A 22 -1.06 4.02 -17.99
N LEU A 23 -2.09 3.66 -18.75
CA LEU A 23 -2.10 2.55 -19.70
C LEU A 23 -1.41 3.00 -21.00
N CYS A 24 -0.20 2.52 -21.26
CA CYS A 24 0.39 2.55 -22.60
C CYS A 24 1.17 1.25 -22.86
N SER A 25 1.05 0.78 -24.10
CA SER A 25 0.98 -0.62 -24.50
C SER A 25 2.30 -1.43 -24.57
N CYS A 26 2.12 -2.74 -24.42
CA CYS A 26 2.85 -3.87 -25.04
C CYS A 26 4.38 -3.97 -24.86
N ALA A 27 4.81 -4.32 -23.65
CA ALA A 27 5.89 -5.28 -23.45
C ALA A 27 5.38 -6.30 -22.42
N THR A 28 5.70 -7.58 -22.57
CA THR A 28 5.31 -8.61 -21.59
C THR A 28 5.78 -8.19 -20.20
N LEU A 29 4.83 -7.73 -19.37
CA LEU A 29 5.06 -6.97 -18.14
C LEU A 29 5.59 -7.81 -16.96
N THR A 30 5.94 -9.08 -17.16
CA THR A 30 6.38 -9.90 -16.03
C THR A 30 7.33 -11.00 -16.47
N GLY A 31 8.54 -10.99 -15.91
CA GLY A 31 9.40 -12.17 -15.83
C GLY A 31 9.23 -12.84 -14.46
N PRO A 32 9.57 -14.13 -14.29
CA PRO A 32 9.38 -14.85 -13.03
C PRO A 32 10.03 -14.15 -11.83
N SER A 33 11.20 -13.53 -12.04
CA SER A 33 11.92 -12.79 -11.00
C SER A 33 11.22 -11.52 -10.53
N PHE A 34 10.52 -10.81 -11.44
CA PHE A 34 9.74 -9.62 -11.09
C PHE A 34 8.51 -10.00 -10.27
N GLN A 35 7.77 -11.04 -10.69
CA GLN A 35 6.58 -11.51 -9.97
C GLN A 35 6.92 -11.93 -8.54
N VAL A 36 8.01 -12.67 -8.34
CA VAL A 36 8.47 -13.08 -7.01
C VAL A 36 8.80 -11.85 -6.15
N ARG A 37 9.55 -10.88 -6.67
CA ARG A 37 9.89 -9.65 -5.93
C ARG A 37 8.63 -8.86 -5.54
N VAL A 38 7.73 -8.64 -6.50
CA VAL A 38 6.47 -7.92 -6.28
C VAL A 38 5.59 -8.63 -5.24
N GLN A 39 5.54 -9.96 -5.28
CA GLN A 39 4.81 -10.76 -4.31
C GLN A 39 5.41 -10.64 -2.89
N GLN A 40 6.75 -10.65 -2.77
CA GLN A 40 7.43 -10.43 -1.49
C GLN A 40 7.13 -9.03 -0.91
N LEU A 41 7.12 -7.98 -1.75
CA LEU A 41 6.76 -6.63 -1.32
C LEU A 41 5.31 -6.54 -0.83
N LYS A 42 4.39 -7.21 -1.54
CA LYS A 42 2.98 -7.31 -1.13
C LYS A 42 2.86 -7.95 0.25
N ASP A 43 3.51 -9.09 0.43
CA ASP A 43 3.40 -9.87 1.67
C ASP A 43 4.00 -9.12 2.86
N ALA A 44 5.13 -8.42 2.65
CA ALA A 44 5.73 -7.56 3.67
C ALA A 44 4.79 -6.40 4.06
N HIS A 45 4.17 -5.72 3.08
CA HIS A 45 3.25 -4.61 3.36
C HIS A 45 1.96 -5.09 4.04
N VAL A 46 1.40 -6.23 3.60
CA VAL A 46 0.22 -6.83 4.24
C VAL A 46 0.53 -7.27 5.67
N ALA A 47 1.68 -7.89 5.90
CA ALA A 47 2.13 -8.29 7.24
C ALA A 47 2.30 -7.09 8.17
N PHE A 48 2.86 -5.98 7.67
CA PHE A 48 2.95 -4.72 8.41
C PHE A 48 1.57 -4.20 8.84
N ILE A 49 0.59 -4.18 7.93
CA ILE A 49 -0.78 -3.75 8.26
C ILE A 49 -1.40 -4.67 9.32
N GLU A 50 -1.20 -5.99 9.20
CA GLU A 50 -1.69 -6.96 10.19
C GLU A 50 -1.07 -6.72 11.57
N HIS A 51 0.26 -6.58 11.62
CA HIS A 51 1.03 -6.40 12.85
C HIS A 51 0.55 -5.18 13.65
N TYR A 52 0.26 -4.06 12.97
CA TYR A 52 -0.22 -2.84 13.62
C TYR A 52 -1.74 -2.70 13.66
N THR A 53 -2.50 -3.77 13.44
CA THR A 53 -3.95 -3.74 13.64
C THR A 53 -4.29 -3.85 15.12
N CYS A 54 -5.17 -2.97 15.63
CA CYS A 54 -5.56 -3.00 17.04
C CYS A 54 -6.31 -4.31 17.38
N VAL A 55 -5.85 -5.05 18.39
CA VAL A 55 -6.53 -6.25 18.91
C VAL A 55 -7.46 -5.84 20.05
N GLY A 56 -8.73 -6.21 19.99
CA GLY A 56 -9.74 -5.83 21.00
C GLY A 56 -9.94 -4.31 21.15
N GLY A 57 -9.64 -3.54 20.09
CA GLY A 57 -9.77 -2.08 20.07
C GLY A 57 -8.67 -1.32 20.85
N LYS A 58 -7.66 -2.01 21.37
CA LYS A 58 -6.53 -1.40 22.08
C LYS A 58 -5.27 -1.47 21.22
N PRO A 59 -4.43 -0.42 21.21
CA PRO A 59 -3.10 -0.50 20.63
C PRO A 59 -2.27 -1.54 21.39
N ALA A 60 -1.45 -2.29 20.66
CA ALA A 60 -0.38 -3.06 21.28
C ALA A 60 0.60 -2.12 22.01
N THR A 61 1.46 -2.67 22.85
CA THR A 61 2.56 -1.91 23.47
C THR A 61 3.38 -1.25 22.37
N TRP A 62 3.42 0.08 22.36
CA TRP A 62 4.15 0.84 21.36
C TRP A 62 5.64 0.86 21.68
N ASP A 63 6.43 0.22 20.83
CA ASP A 63 7.89 0.36 20.83
C ASP A 63 8.34 1.09 19.57
N GLN A 64 8.78 2.33 19.77
CA GLN A 64 9.24 3.21 18.70
C GLN A 64 10.46 2.63 17.96
N ALA A 65 11.39 1.98 18.69
CA ALA A 65 12.61 1.47 18.11
C ALA A 65 12.34 0.26 17.20
N SER A 66 11.51 -0.70 17.66
CA SER A 66 11.07 -1.82 16.84
C SER A 66 10.27 -1.35 15.61
N PHE A 67 9.37 -0.38 15.79
CA PHE A 67 8.62 0.21 14.68
C PHE A 67 9.56 0.83 13.63
N ASP A 68 10.49 1.69 14.05
CA ASP A 68 11.42 2.36 13.14
C ASP A 68 12.33 1.35 12.42
N SER A 69 12.76 0.30 13.11
CA SER A 69 13.54 -0.79 12.52
C SER A 69 12.75 -1.59 11.47
N GLU A 70 11.48 -1.90 11.73
CA GLU A 70 10.62 -2.62 10.79
C GLU A 70 10.34 -1.77 9.54
N VAL A 71 10.04 -0.48 9.72
CA VAL A 71 9.84 0.47 8.61
C VAL A 71 11.11 0.58 7.77
N ALA A 72 12.28 0.72 8.38
CA ALA A 72 13.54 0.76 7.65
C ALA A 72 13.79 -0.52 6.84
N LYS A 73 13.53 -1.69 7.43
CA LYS A 73 13.69 -2.99 6.74
C LYS A 73 12.80 -3.11 5.52
N ILE A 74 11.51 -2.79 5.64
CA ILE A 74 10.57 -2.88 4.51
C ILE A 74 10.90 -1.82 3.44
N THR A 75 11.30 -0.61 3.86
CA THR A 75 11.78 0.44 2.93
C THR A 75 12.97 -0.05 2.13
N GLN A 76 13.93 -0.72 2.77
CA GLN A 76 15.08 -1.29 2.09
C GLN A 76 14.66 -2.34 1.05
N GLN A 77 13.68 -3.19 1.35
CA GLN A 77 13.15 -4.15 0.37
C GLN A 77 12.60 -3.46 -0.89
N PHE A 78 11.89 -2.34 -0.73
CA PHE A 78 11.43 -1.53 -1.87
C PHE A 78 12.60 -0.92 -2.65
N THR A 79 13.62 -0.38 -1.96
CA THR A 79 14.82 0.17 -2.60
C THR A 79 15.60 -0.88 -3.39
N ASP A 80 15.79 -2.06 -2.81
CA ASP A 80 16.49 -3.19 -3.45
C ASP A 80 15.70 -3.69 -4.66
N ALA A 81 14.38 -3.80 -4.54
CA ALA A 81 13.52 -4.19 -5.65
C ALA A 81 13.58 -3.14 -6.78
N GLU A 82 13.54 -1.84 -6.47
CA GLU A 82 13.67 -0.77 -7.47
C GLU A 82 15.02 -0.84 -8.20
N ALA A 83 16.11 -1.10 -7.47
CA ALA A 83 17.45 -1.21 -8.03
C ALA A 83 17.62 -2.45 -8.92
N ALA A 84 16.89 -3.54 -8.62
CA ALA A 84 16.90 -4.78 -9.39
C ALA A 84 16.07 -4.72 -10.68
N GLU A 85 15.26 -3.67 -10.90
CA GLU A 85 14.43 -3.57 -12.10
C GLU A 85 15.20 -3.09 -13.33
N SER A 86 14.89 -3.75 -14.46
CA SER A 86 15.44 -3.38 -15.75
C SER A 86 14.91 -2.02 -16.21
N LYS A 87 15.80 -1.22 -16.82
CA LYS A 87 15.42 0.03 -17.50
C LYS A 87 14.52 -0.21 -18.72
N ALA A 88 14.47 -1.44 -19.23
CA ALA A 88 13.67 -1.81 -20.41
C ALA A 88 12.16 -1.80 -20.15
N VAL A 89 11.72 -1.91 -18.88
CA VAL A 89 10.30 -1.86 -18.53
C VAL A 89 10.07 -0.81 -17.43
N PRO A 90 9.99 0.48 -17.79
CA PRO A 90 9.84 1.57 -16.82
C PRO A 90 8.63 1.43 -15.89
N ALA A 91 7.56 0.77 -16.37
CA ALA A 91 6.35 0.51 -15.61
C ALA A 91 6.61 -0.27 -14.31
N HIS A 92 7.53 -1.22 -14.30
CA HIS A 92 7.87 -2.01 -13.10
C HIS A 92 8.44 -1.11 -12.01
N LYS A 93 9.41 -0.29 -12.39
CA LYS A 93 10.08 0.65 -11.50
C LYS A 93 9.09 1.66 -10.92
N THR A 94 8.19 2.19 -11.77
CA THR A 94 7.12 3.09 -11.33
C THR A 94 6.17 2.41 -10.36
N PHE A 95 5.79 1.16 -10.61
CA PHE A 95 4.92 0.41 -9.69
C PHE A 95 5.58 0.23 -8.31
N ILE A 96 6.84 -0.18 -8.27
CA ILE A 96 7.59 -0.37 -7.01
C ILE A 96 7.66 0.95 -6.24
N LYS A 97 7.97 2.07 -6.91
CA LYS A 97 7.98 3.41 -6.30
C LYS A 97 6.63 3.80 -5.71
N ASN A 98 5.55 3.66 -6.49
CA ASN A 98 4.20 4.00 -6.02
C ASN A 98 3.79 3.15 -4.81
N SER A 99 4.24 1.89 -4.78
CA SER A 99 4.00 0.96 -3.68
C SER A 99 4.82 1.31 -2.44
N ALA A 100 6.08 1.71 -2.62
CA ALA A 100 6.92 2.25 -1.55
C ALA A 100 6.32 3.51 -0.94
N ASP A 101 5.85 4.45 -1.76
CA ASP A 101 5.17 5.67 -1.30
C ASP A 101 3.88 5.35 -0.52
N LEU A 102 3.12 4.35 -0.97
CA LEU A 102 1.94 3.88 -0.26
C LEU A 102 2.31 3.31 1.11
N PHE A 103 3.35 2.48 1.18
CA PHE A 103 3.88 1.95 2.43
C PHE A 103 4.31 3.06 3.39
N GLN A 104 5.08 4.06 2.92
CA GLN A 104 5.51 5.19 3.76
C GLN A 104 4.33 5.96 4.35
N ARG A 105 3.26 6.18 3.57
CA ARG A 105 2.04 6.83 4.06
C ARG A 105 1.33 6.00 5.13
N ASP A 106 1.26 4.69 4.95
CA ASP A 106 0.67 3.79 5.94
C ASP A 106 1.52 3.73 7.22
N ALA A 107 2.85 3.68 7.09
CA ALA A 107 3.76 3.74 8.21
C ALA A 107 3.64 5.06 8.98
N ALA A 108 3.55 6.21 8.29
CA ALA A 108 3.32 7.50 8.93
C ALA A 108 1.98 7.54 9.68
N LEU A 109 0.93 6.92 9.14
CA LEU A 109 -0.36 6.79 9.82
C LEU A 109 -0.23 5.94 11.09
N VAL A 110 0.43 4.78 11.01
CA VAL A 110 0.71 3.92 12.17
C VAL A 110 1.54 4.67 13.21
N ARG A 111 2.60 5.39 12.82
CA ARG A 111 3.40 6.21 13.74
C ARG A 111 2.57 7.23 14.50
N LYS A 112 1.54 7.79 13.86
CA LYS A 112 0.65 8.79 14.48
C LYS A 112 -0.44 8.17 15.36
N LYS A 113 -0.92 6.97 15.02
CA LYS A 113 -2.08 6.33 15.65
C LYS A 113 -1.73 5.16 16.56
N HIS A 114 -0.51 4.67 16.48
CA HIS A 114 0.07 3.49 17.11
C HIS A 114 -0.63 2.16 16.81
N CYS A 115 -1.87 2.18 16.30
CA CYS A 115 -2.52 1.04 15.69
C CYS A 115 -3.58 1.48 14.66
N LEU A 116 -3.98 0.54 13.80
CA LEU A 116 -5.02 0.69 12.79
C LEU A 116 -6.29 -0.02 13.25
N SER A 117 -7.47 0.55 13.00
CA SER A 117 -8.71 -0.16 13.30
C SER A 117 -8.83 -1.44 12.45
N PRO A 118 -9.46 -2.52 12.96
CA PRO A 118 -9.63 -3.76 12.19
C PRO A 118 -10.35 -3.56 10.85
N SER A 119 -11.35 -2.67 10.80
CA SER A 119 -12.07 -2.36 9.56
C SER A 119 -11.19 -1.62 8.55
N PHE A 120 -10.37 -0.67 9.00
CA PHE A 120 -9.41 0.00 8.14
C PHE A 120 -8.37 -0.98 7.60
N ALA A 121 -7.77 -1.79 8.47
CA ALA A 121 -6.78 -2.79 8.10
C ALA A 121 -7.34 -3.81 7.10
N ALA A 122 -8.56 -4.32 7.32
CA ALA A 122 -9.22 -5.23 6.39
C ALA A 122 -9.43 -4.60 5.01
N ASN A 123 -9.88 -3.36 4.94
CA ASN A 123 -10.05 -2.65 3.68
C ASN A 123 -8.71 -2.38 3.00
N LYS A 124 -7.68 -2.01 3.77
CA LYS A 124 -6.34 -1.75 3.24
C LYS A 124 -5.74 -3.02 2.64
N LYS A 125 -5.82 -4.16 3.33
CA LYS A 125 -5.34 -5.45 2.80
C LYS A 125 -6.04 -5.82 1.49
N LYS A 126 -7.35 -5.57 1.37
CA LYS A 126 -8.09 -5.77 0.10
C LYS A 126 -7.56 -4.88 -1.02
N GLN A 127 -7.31 -3.60 -0.74
CA GLN A 127 -6.73 -2.66 -1.71
C GLN A 127 -5.32 -3.08 -2.16
N LEU A 128 -4.48 -3.51 -1.22
CA LEU A 128 -3.14 -4.03 -1.54
C LEU A 128 -3.27 -5.27 -2.44
N GLN A 129 -4.10 -6.24 -2.06
CA GLN A 129 -4.34 -7.42 -2.90
C GLN A 129 -4.77 -7.04 -4.32
N GLN A 130 -5.73 -6.13 -4.47
CA GLN A 130 -6.21 -5.67 -5.78
C GLN A 130 -5.11 -4.97 -6.60
N ASN A 131 -4.34 -4.07 -6.00
CA ASN A 131 -3.29 -3.32 -6.70
C ASN A 131 -2.19 -4.24 -7.24
N TYR A 132 -1.77 -5.22 -6.43
CA TYR A 132 -0.74 -6.17 -6.82
C TYR A 132 -1.28 -7.24 -7.79
N ASP A 133 -2.52 -7.72 -7.61
CA ASP A 133 -3.14 -8.67 -8.52
C ASP A 133 -3.39 -8.09 -9.91
N LEU A 134 -3.76 -6.81 -10.02
CA LEU A 134 -3.91 -6.14 -11.31
C LEU A 134 -2.60 -6.11 -12.10
N LEU A 135 -1.46 -6.04 -11.42
CA LEU A 135 -0.15 -6.11 -12.06
C LEU A 135 0.23 -7.55 -12.45
N LEU A 136 -0.02 -8.50 -11.55
CA LEU A 136 0.36 -9.90 -11.74
C LEU A 136 -0.52 -10.63 -12.78
N LYS A 137 -1.82 -10.27 -12.88
CA LYS A 137 -2.80 -10.87 -13.80
C LYS A 137 -2.73 -10.37 -15.24
N GLN A 138 -1.84 -9.44 -15.58
CA GLN A 138 -1.60 -9.03 -16.97
C GLN A 138 -0.78 -10.07 -17.78
N THR A 139 -0.92 -11.35 -17.42
CA THR A 139 -0.35 -12.52 -18.09
C THR A 139 -1.39 -13.11 -19.05
N PRO A 140 -1.16 -13.14 -20.37
CA PRO A 140 -1.80 -14.14 -21.22
C PRO A 140 -1.23 -15.51 -20.87
N ASN A 141 -2.09 -16.53 -20.80
CA ASN A 141 -1.67 -17.94 -20.87
C ASN A 141 -0.93 -18.24 -22.18
#